data_AF-A0A7S0P101-F1
#
_entry.id   AF-A0A7S0P101-F1
#
_cell.length_a   1.000
_cell.length_b   1.000
_cell.length_c   1.000
_cell.angle_alpha   90.00
_cell.angle_beta   90.00
_cell.angle_gamma   90.00
#
_symmetry.space_group_name_H-M   'P 1'
#
loop_
_entity.id
_entity.type
_entity.pdbx_description
1 polymer ?
#
loop_
_entity_poly.entity_id
_entity_poly.type
_entity_poly.pdbx_seq_one_letter_code
_entity_poly.pdbx_strand_id
1 'polypeptide(L)'
;KICLFALYFQSSPLLVTAEPDGTLRGAARFFEAAFPPEVPPAARALGWRGFIAWKWRPSWPDAFEALSGGGRPAVPPILLEIVLARERDEVRRFVERVADDFAFTSLVPAHFDAPVAADARAWRDAFQTFCTPRSTPAPPGPYPDADLAFLREFERQLVASGAIRPRA
;
A
#
# COMPACT_ATOMS: atom_id res chain seq x y z
N LYS A 1 1.10 0.82 -17.89
CA LYS A 1 0.09 1.26 -16.91
C LYS A 1 0.83 1.91 -15.74
N ILE A 2 0.45 3.12 -15.30
CA ILE A 2 1.09 3.79 -14.17
C ILE A 2 0.47 3.22 -12.88
N CYS A 3 1.07 2.15 -12.36
CA CYS A 3 0.66 1.51 -11.10
C CYS A 3 1.15 2.29 -9.85
N LEU A 4 1.83 3.42 -10.04
CA LEU A 4 2.48 4.22 -9.00
C LEU A 4 1.54 4.70 -7.88
N PHE A 5 0.23 4.72 -8.13
CA PHE A 5 -0.78 5.23 -7.19
C PHE A 5 -1.58 4.15 -6.47
N ALA A 6 -1.38 2.86 -6.77
CA ALA A 6 -2.33 1.84 -6.29
C ALA A 6 -2.17 1.51 -4.80
N LEU A 7 -0.98 1.69 -4.21
CA LEU A 7 -0.70 1.14 -2.88
C LEU A 7 -0.39 2.21 -1.81
N TYR A 8 0.06 3.42 -2.19
CA TYR A 8 0.40 4.55 -1.30
C TYR A 8 1.02 4.11 0.05
N PHE A 9 2.02 3.24 0.02
CA PHE A 9 2.72 2.77 1.22
C PHE A 9 4.23 2.81 1.00
N GLN A 10 4.97 2.88 2.10
CA GLN A 10 6.42 2.81 2.10
C GLN A 10 6.83 1.36 2.32
N SER A 11 7.22 0.66 1.24
CA SER A 11 7.77 -0.68 1.38
C SER A 11 9.08 -0.64 2.20
N SER A 12 9.30 -1.63 3.06
CA SER A 12 10.44 -1.69 3.98
C SER A 12 11.85 -1.60 3.36
N PRO A 13 12.12 -1.98 2.09
CA PRO A 13 13.43 -1.77 1.48
C PRO A 13 13.61 -0.35 0.92
N LEU A 14 12.59 0.52 0.94
CA LEU A 14 12.74 1.92 0.54
C LEU A 14 13.42 2.70 1.67
N LEU A 15 14.55 3.31 1.34
CA LEU A 15 15.33 4.16 2.24
C LEU A 15 15.27 5.59 1.75
N VAL A 16 14.72 6.50 2.57
CA VAL A 16 14.91 7.93 2.37
C VAL A 16 16.32 8.29 2.85
N THR A 17 17.12 8.87 1.97
CA THR A 17 18.57 9.03 2.17
C THR A 17 18.91 10.09 3.22
N ALA A 18 18.07 11.12 3.35
CA ALA A 18 18.17 12.17 4.36
C ALA A 18 16.76 12.58 4.82
N GLU A 19 16.14 11.77 5.69
CA GLU A 19 14.79 12.05 6.19
C GLU A 19 14.68 13.46 6.80
N PRO A 20 13.66 14.25 6.42
CA PRO A 20 13.42 15.55 7.04
C PRO A 20 13.11 15.40 8.53
N ASP A 21 13.79 16.17 9.38
CA ASP A 21 13.58 16.20 10.84
C ASP A 21 12.60 17.29 11.29
N GLY A 22 11.90 17.93 10.34
CA GLY A 22 11.00 19.06 10.60
C GLY A 22 11.70 20.42 10.74
N THR A 23 13.03 20.47 10.66
CA THR A 23 13.79 21.73 10.68
C THR A 23 14.13 22.22 9.28
N LEU A 24 14.40 23.53 9.13
CA LEU A 24 14.90 24.10 7.87
C LEU A 24 16.22 23.45 7.43
N ARG A 25 17.08 23.07 8.40
CA ARG A 25 18.36 22.41 8.12
C ARG A 25 18.16 20.97 7.63
N GLY A 26 17.24 20.22 8.22
CA GLY A 26 16.86 18.89 7.74
C GLY A 26 16.25 18.93 6.35
N ALA A 27 15.38 19.91 6.08
CA ALA A 27 14.83 20.14 4.75
C ALA A 27 15.93 20.44 3.72
N ALA A 28 16.90 21.31 4.05
CA ALA A 28 18.03 21.60 3.17
C ALA A 28 18.84 20.33 2.85
N ARG A 29 19.18 19.52 3.87
CA ARG A 29 19.89 18.24 3.69
C ARG A 29 19.11 17.25 2.82
N PHE A 30 17.79 17.16 3.00
CA PHE A 30 16.93 16.32 2.17
C PHE A 30 17.02 16.72 0.69
N PHE A 31 16.87 18.01 0.37
CA PHE A 31 16.94 18.49 -1.01
C PHE A 31 18.34 18.34 -1.61
N GLU A 32 19.40 18.62 -0.84
CA GLU A 32 20.78 18.36 -1.28
C GLU A 32 21.00 16.88 -1.62
N ALA A 33 20.53 15.96 -0.78
CA ALA A 33 20.63 14.53 -1.04
C ALA A 33 19.75 14.07 -2.21
N ALA A 34 18.59 14.70 -2.41
CA ALA A 34 17.66 14.36 -3.49
C ALA A 34 18.13 14.83 -4.87
N PHE A 35 19.08 15.75 -4.95
CA PHE A 35 19.68 16.22 -6.21
C PHE A 35 21.18 15.93 -6.23
N PRO A 36 21.59 14.66 -6.42
CA PRO A 36 23.01 14.34 -6.46
C PRO A 36 23.68 15.07 -7.65
N PRO A 37 24.96 15.49 -7.50
CA PRO A 37 25.68 16.24 -8.52
C PRO A 37 25.76 15.49 -9.86
N GLU A 38 25.78 14.15 -9.79
CA GLU A 38 25.66 13.26 -10.95
C GLU A 38 24.34 12.49 -10.88
N VAL A 39 23.43 12.80 -11.80
CA VAL A 39 22.19 12.04 -11.99
C VAL A 39 22.33 11.22 -13.26
N PRO A 40 22.20 9.89 -13.21
CA PRO A 40 22.23 9.05 -14.40
C PRO A 40 21.24 9.54 -15.48
N PRO A 41 21.60 9.53 -16.77
CA PRO A 41 20.71 9.97 -17.85
C PRO A 41 19.33 9.30 -17.82
N ALA A 42 19.29 8.00 -17.48
CA ALA A 42 18.05 7.25 -17.30
C ALA A 42 17.15 7.82 -16.20
N ALA A 43 17.71 8.25 -15.07
CA ALA A 43 16.94 8.85 -13.97
C ALA A 43 16.43 10.26 -14.33
N ARG A 44 17.20 11.03 -15.11
CA ARG A 44 16.74 12.32 -15.65
C ARG A 44 15.54 12.16 -16.59
N ALA A 45 15.51 11.08 -17.36
CA ALA A 45 14.45 10.78 -18.32
C ALA A 45 13.11 10.37 -17.67
N LEU A 46 13.09 9.96 -16.40
CA LEU A 46 11.89 9.54 -15.67
C LEU A 46 10.95 10.70 -15.24
N GLY A 47 11.19 11.92 -15.75
CA GLY A 47 10.25 13.05 -15.62
C GLY A 47 10.43 13.93 -14.38
N TRP A 48 11.19 13.49 -13.38
CA TRP A 48 11.44 14.25 -12.15
C TRP A 48 12.74 15.07 -12.18
N ARG A 49 13.32 15.26 -13.38
CA ARG A 49 14.57 16.02 -13.63
C ARG A 49 15.74 15.65 -12.70
N GLY A 50 15.80 14.39 -12.28
CA GLY A 50 16.87 13.90 -11.41
C GLY A 50 16.64 14.08 -9.91
N PHE A 51 15.41 14.35 -9.49
CA PHE A 51 15.01 14.18 -8.09
C PHE A 51 15.04 12.69 -7.72
N ILE A 52 15.94 12.33 -6.80
CA ILE A 52 16.19 10.98 -6.29
C ILE A 52 16.25 11.05 -4.75
N ALA A 53 15.10 11.18 -4.09
CA ALA A 53 15.02 11.32 -2.64
C ALA A 53 15.12 9.99 -1.86
N TRP A 54 15.16 8.85 -2.55
CA TRP A 54 15.21 7.53 -1.93
C TRP A 54 16.03 6.54 -2.75
N LYS A 55 16.44 5.46 -2.07
CA LYS A 55 17.12 4.31 -2.66
C LYS A 55 16.48 3.01 -2.19
N TRP A 56 16.60 1.96 -3.00
CA TRP A 56 16.15 0.62 -2.65
C TRP A 56 17.29 -0.16 -2.00
N ARG A 57 17.00 -0.88 -0.90
CA ARG A 57 17.90 -1.91 -0.37
C ARG A 57 18.02 -3.06 -1.37
N PRO A 58 19.15 -3.81 -1.41
CA PRO A 58 19.30 -4.96 -2.31
C PRO A 58 18.20 -6.02 -2.17
N SER A 59 17.54 -6.10 -1.01
CA SER A 59 16.41 -7.00 -0.72
C SER A 59 15.05 -6.52 -1.28
N TRP A 60 15.02 -5.47 -2.10
CA TRP A 60 13.77 -5.00 -2.72
C TRP A 60 13.02 -6.08 -3.55
N PRO A 61 13.69 -7.03 -4.24
CA PRO A 61 12.98 -8.09 -4.96
C PRO A 61 12.17 -8.98 -4.02
N ASP A 62 12.71 -9.31 -2.84
CA ASP A 62 12.00 -10.15 -1.85
C ASP A 62 10.73 -9.45 -1.35
N ALA A 63 10.79 -8.13 -1.13
CA ALA A 63 9.62 -7.36 -0.76
C ALA A 63 8.60 -7.32 -1.92
N PHE A 64 9.04 -7.14 -3.15
CA PHE A 64 8.16 -7.19 -4.32
C PHE A 64 7.44 -8.54 -4.43
N GLU A 65 8.15 -9.65 -4.26
CA GLU A 65 7.56 -10.99 -4.28
C GLU A 65 6.53 -11.16 -3.14
N ALA A 66 6.87 -10.74 -1.92
CA ALA A 66 5.96 -10.79 -0.78
C ALA A 66 4.69 -9.95 -0.99
N LEU A 67 4.83 -8.76 -1.57
CA LEU A 67 3.74 -7.82 -1.85
C LEU A 67 2.86 -8.27 -3.01
N SER A 68 3.48 -8.81 -4.08
CA SER A 68 2.75 -9.31 -5.25
C SER A 68 1.93 -10.55 -4.90
N GLY A 69 2.41 -11.35 -3.93
CA GLY A 69 1.72 -12.54 -3.46
C GLY A 69 1.40 -13.53 -4.59
N GLY A 70 2.24 -13.56 -5.64
CA GLY A 70 2.00 -14.38 -6.83
C GLY A 70 0.80 -13.94 -7.68
N GLY A 71 0.38 -12.68 -7.59
CA GLY A 71 -0.78 -12.14 -8.32
C GLY A 71 -2.13 -12.44 -7.66
N ARG A 72 -2.13 -12.95 -6.42
CA ARG A 72 -3.38 -13.17 -5.67
C ARG A 72 -4.14 -11.86 -5.47
N PRO A 73 -5.48 -11.86 -5.57
CA PRO A 73 -6.27 -10.69 -5.20
C PRO A 73 -6.01 -10.28 -3.75
N ALA A 74 -5.84 -8.98 -3.52
CA ALA A 74 -5.68 -8.41 -2.19
C ALA A 74 -6.21 -6.97 -2.17
N VAL A 75 -6.68 -6.51 -1.02
CA VAL A 75 -7.08 -5.11 -0.83
C VAL A 75 -5.83 -4.24 -0.68
N PRO A 76 -5.64 -3.20 -1.51
CA PRO A 76 -4.50 -2.29 -1.41
C PRO A 76 -4.23 -1.78 0.02
N PRO A 77 -2.95 -1.66 0.46
CA PRO A 77 -2.58 -1.30 1.83
C PRO A 77 -3.24 -0.02 2.36
N ILE A 78 -3.29 1.05 1.57
CA ILE A 78 -3.93 2.30 2.00
C ILE A 78 -5.44 2.15 2.21
N LEU A 79 -6.10 1.33 1.38
CA LEU A 79 -7.52 1.02 1.57
C LEU A 79 -7.71 0.16 2.82
N LEU A 80 -6.80 -0.79 3.05
CA LEU A 80 -6.80 -1.67 4.22
C LEU A 80 -6.63 -0.90 5.52
N GLU A 81 -5.65 0.00 5.60
CA GLU A 81 -5.29 0.67 6.85
C GLU A 81 -6.07 1.97 7.09
N ILE A 82 -6.39 2.74 6.06
CA ILE A 82 -6.94 4.10 6.21
C ILE A 82 -8.38 4.18 5.73
N VAL A 83 -8.68 3.80 4.50
CA VAL A 83 -9.99 4.15 3.91
C VAL A 83 -11.10 3.21 4.39
N LEU A 84 -10.98 1.91 4.10
CA LEU A 84 -12.05 0.92 4.32
C LEU A 84 -12.10 0.45 5.78
N ALA A 85 -11.04 0.63 6.56
CA ALA A 85 -10.97 0.27 7.98
C ALA A 85 -12.05 0.94 8.87
N ARG A 86 -12.68 2.01 8.38
CA ARG A 86 -13.71 2.78 9.11
C ARG A 86 -15.13 2.32 8.84
N GLU A 87 -15.34 1.54 7.78
CA GLU A 87 -16.64 1.08 7.30
C GLU A 87 -16.66 -0.44 7.18
N ARG A 88 -16.04 -1.16 8.14
CA ARG A 88 -15.82 -2.62 8.08
C ARG A 88 -17.10 -3.40 7.76
N ASP A 89 -18.23 -3.00 8.36
CA ASP A 89 -19.52 -3.67 8.13
C ASP A 89 -20.05 -3.46 6.71
N GLU A 90 -19.94 -2.25 6.16
CA GLU A 90 -20.35 -1.99 4.78
C GLU A 90 -19.46 -2.70 3.77
N VAL A 91 -18.15 -2.74 4.05
CA VAL A 91 -17.19 -3.51 3.25
C VAL A 91 -17.55 -4.99 3.26
N ARG A 92 -17.82 -5.56 4.44
CA ARG A 92 -18.25 -6.95 4.57
C ARG A 92 -19.53 -7.23 3.78
N ARG A 93 -20.56 -6.39 3.90
CA ARG A 93 -21.81 -6.56 3.13
C ARG A 93 -21.59 -6.45 1.62
N PHE A 94 -20.71 -5.56 1.18
CA PHE A 94 -20.33 -5.46 -0.23
C PHE A 94 -19.63 -6.74 -0.72
N VAL A 95 -18.67 -7.26 0.05
CA VAL A 95 -17.92 -8.47 -0.29
C VAL A 95 -18.86 -9.66 -0.44
N GLU A 96 -19.77 -9.87 0.51
CA GLU A 96 -20.73 -10.98 0.46
C GLU A 96 -21.69 -10.84 -0.73
N ARG A 97 -22.27 -9.66 -0.97
CA ARG A 97 -23.14 -9.44 -2.14
C ARG A 97 -22.45 -9.77 -3.45
N VAL A 98 -21.22 -9.30 -3.65
CA VAL A 98 -20.46 -9.62 -4.88
C VAL A 98 -20.22 -11.12 -5.01
N ALA A 99 -19.91 -11.80 -3.92
CA ALA A 99 -19.63 -13.23 -3.92
C ALA A 99 -20.89 -14.09 -4.15
N ASP A 100 -22.05 -13.63 -3.68
CA ASP A 100 -23.32 -14.36 -3.75
C ASP A 100 -24.11 -14.07 -5.04
N ASP A 101 -24.11 -12.81 -5.51
CA ASP A 101 -24.92 -12.37 -6.65
C ASP A 101 -24.26 -12.71 -8.00
N PHE A 102 -22.95 -12.96 -8.03
CA PHE A 102 -22.20 -13.14 -9.28
C PHE A 102 -21.50 -14.51 -9.32
N ALA A 103 -21.82 -15.32 -10.34
CA ALA A 103 -21.13 -16.56 -10.65
C ALA A 103 -19.87 -16.31 -11.52
N PHE A 104 -18.86 -15.63 -10.98
CA PHE A 104 -17.64 -15.28 -11.71
C PHE A 104 -16.48 -16.27 -11.48
N THR A 105 -15.56 -16.31 -12.44
CA THR A 105 -14.32 -17.11 -12.41
C THR A 105 -13.07 -16.28 -12.68
N SER A 106 -13.23 -14.98 -12.93
CA SER A 106 -12.12 -14.05 -13.10
C SER A 106 -12.47 -12.64 -12.64
N LEU A 107 -11.44 -11.88 -12.27
CA LEU A 107 -11.51 -10.47 -11.89
C LEU A 107 -10.72 -9.62 -12.90
N VAL A 108 -11.22 -8.43 -13.20
CA VAL A 108 -10.54 -7.45 -14.06
C VAL A 108 -10.16 -6.23 -13.21
N PRO A 109 -8.97 -6.21 -12.58
CA PRO A 109 -8.55 -5.08 -11.77
C PRO A 109 -8.22 -3.86 -12.66
N ALA A 110 -8.54 -2.66 -12.15
CA ALA A 110 -8.25 -1.41 -12.86
C ALA A 110 -6.74 -1.09 -12.94
N HIS A 111 -5.95 -1.55 -11.98
CA HIS A 111 -4.57 -1.08 -11.78
C HIS A 111 -3.49 -2.13 -12.02
N PHE A 112 -3.82 -3.42 -12.02
CA PHE A 112 -2.85 -4.52 -12.11
C PHE A 112 -3.03 -5.33 -13.39
N ASP A 113 -2.23 -6.39 -13.50
CA ASP A 113 -2.38 -7.39 -14.54
C ASP A 113 -3.79 -7.99 -14.49
N ALA A 114 -4.36 -8.18 -15.66
CA ALA A 114 -5.72 -8.61 -15.84
C ALA A 114 -5.80 -9.45 -17.12
N PRO A 115 -6.70 -10.46 -17.16
CA PRO A 115 -7.58 -10.91 -16.08
C PRO A 115 -6.83 -11.70 -14.99
N VAL A 116 -7.38 -11.72 -13.78
CA VAL A 116 -6.91 -12.58 -12.67
C VAL A 116 -7.90 -13.73 -12.50
N ALA A 117 -7.43 -14.97 -12.56
CA ALA A 117 -8.25 -16.14 -12.27
C ALA A 117 -8.59 -16.17 -10.76
N ALA A 118 -9.86 -15.98 -10.42
CA ALA A 118 -10.34 -15.88 -9.06
C ALA A 118 -11.84 -16.12 -9.02
N ASP A 119 -12.30 -16.90 -8.04
CA ASP A 119 -13.72 -17.17 -7.79
C ASP A 119 -14.22 -16.40 -6.56
N ALA A 120 -15.48 -16.64 -6.19
CA ALA A 120 -16.11 -16.05 -5.01
C ALA A 120 -15.32 -16.31 -3.71
N ARG A 121 -14.62 -17.44 -3.60
CA ARG A 121 -13.80 -17.77 -2.43
C ARG A 121 -12.53 -16.91 -2.41
N ALA A 122 -11.78 -16.87 -3.51
CA ALA A 122 -10.57 -16.04 -3.61
C ALA A 122 -10.88 -14.54 -3.39
N TRP A 123 -12.06 -14.09 -3.85
CA TRP A 123 -12.57 -12.75 -3.56
C TRP A 123 -12.80 -12.52 -2.06
N ARG A 124 -13.49 -13.41 -1.36
CA ARG A 124 -13.69 -13.31 0.10
C ARG A 124 -12.36 -13.31 0.85
N ASP A 125 -11.45 -14.21 0.48
CA ASP A 125 -10.14 -14.34 1.10
C ASP A 125 -9.32 -13.02 0.99
N ALA A 126 -9.42 -12.31 -0.14
CA ALA A 126 -8.78 -11.02 -0.32
C ALA A 126 -9.23 -9.93 0.67
N PHE A 127 -10.47 -10.05 1.19
CA PHE A 127 -11.09 -9.13 2.14
C PHE A 127 -11.20 -9.69 3.57
N GLN A 128 -10.58 -10.84 3.85
CA GLN A 128 -10.72 -11.55 5.14
C GLN A 128 -10.51 -10.64 6.36
N THR A 129 -9.58 -9.67 6.28
CA THR A 129 -9.28 -8.73 7.37
C THR A 129 -10.50 -7.91 7.80
N PHE A 130 -11.49 -7.69 6.93
CA PHE A 130 -12.75 -7.01 7.25
C PHE A 130 -13.83 -7.97 7.74
N CYS A 131 -13.85 -9.20 7.23
CA CYS A 131 -14.87 -10.20 7.52
C CYS A 131 -14.63 -10.95 8.84
N THR A 132 -13.38 -11.08 9.30
CA THR A 132 -13.04 -11.71 10.58
C THR A 132 -13.50 -10.85 11.77
N PRO A 133 -14.22 -11.43 12.75
CA PRO A 133 -14.58 -10.73 13.99
C PRO A 133 -13.36 -10.17 14.72
N ARG A 134 -13.49 -9.00 15.35
CA ARG A 134 -12.37 -8.38 16.10
C ARG A 134 -11.96 -9.18 17.35
N SER A 135 -12.84 -10.04 17.86
CA SER A 135 -12.58 -10.92 19.00
C SER A 135 -11.72 -12.13 18.65
N THR A 136 -11.57 -12.44 17.36
CA THR A 136 -10.70 -13.52 16.88
C THR A 136 -9.35 -12.95 16.44
N PRO A 137 -8.23 -13.63 16.72
CA PRO A 137 -6.95 -13.27 16.13
C PRO A 137 -7.12 -13.21 14.61
N ALA A 138 -6.90 -12.04 14.03
CA ALA A 138 -6.98 -11.90 12.58
C ALA A 138 -5.89 -12.79 11.97
N PRO A 139 -6.19 -13.49 10.86
CA PRO A 139 -5.14 -14.16 10.10
C PRO A 139 -4.08 -13.13 9.71
N PRO A 140 -2.81 -13.54 9.54
CA PRO A 140 -1.79 -12.65 9.00
C PRO A 140 -2.31 -11.97 7.74
N GLY A 141 -2.25 -10.64 7.72
CA GLY A 141 -2.68 -9.86 6.57
C GLY A 141 -1.86 -10.21 5.32
N PRO A 142 -2.31 -9.82 4.12
CA PRO A 142 -1.59 -10.14 2.89
C PRO A 142 -0.24 -9.44 2.75
N TYR A 143 0.11 -8.54 3.68
CA TYR A 143 1.31 -7.69 3.64
C TYR A 143 2.16 -7.84 4.91
N PRO A 144 3.50 -7.73 4.81
CA PRO A 144 4.37 -7.68 5.98
C PRO A 144 4.05 -6.49 6.90
N ASP A 145 4.09 -6.68 8.22
CA ASP A 145 3.81 -5.60 9.18
C ASP A 145 4.75 -4.39 9.05
N ALA A 146 6.02 -4.64 8.69
CA ALA A 146 7.00 -3.58 8.46
C ALA A 146 6.59 -2.63 7.32
N ASP A 147 5.93 -3.15 6.28
CA ASP A 147 5.47 -2.37 5.14
C ASP A 147 4.18 -1.59 5.47
N LEU A 148 3.44 -2.01 6.49
CA LEU A 148 2.23 -1.31 6.98
C LEU A 148 2.54 -0.27 8.05
N ALA A 149 3.75 -0.27 8.63
CA ALA A 149 4.12 0.58 9.75
C ALA A 149 3.93 2.08 9.46
N PHE A 150 4.36 2.53 8.28
CA PHE A 150 4.18 3.92 7.84
C PHE A 150 2.71 4.29 7.77
N LEU A 151 1.88 3.47 7.11
CA LEU A 151 0.45 3.75 6.97
C LEU A 151 -0.27 3.80 8.31
N ARG A 152 0.12 2.91 9.25
CA ARG A 152 -0.43 2.89 10.61
C ARG A 152 -0.04 4.14 11.41
N GLU A 153 1.20 4.63 11.26
CA GLU A 153 1.63 5.89 11.87
C GLU A 153 0.91 7.09 11.25
N PHE A 154 0.85 7.15 9.93
CA PHE A 154 0.12 8.20 9.22
C PHE A 154 -1.36 8.23 9.62
N GLU A 155 -1.99 7.08 9.75
CA GLU A 155 -3.37 6.97 10.24
C GLU A 155 -3.55 7.54 11.65
N ARG A 156 -2.62 7.25 12.59
CA ARG A 156 -2.65 7.84 13.93
C ARG A 156 -2.58 9.37 13.89
N GLN A 157 -1.73 9.92 13.03
CA GLN A 157 -1.60 11.38 12.87
C GLN A 157 -2.87 12.00 12.28
N LEU A 158 -3.47 11.36 11.28
CA LEU A 158 -4.74 11.81 10.71
C LEU A 158 -5.88 11.79 11.74
N VAL A 159 -5.94 10.77 12.60
CA VAL A 159 -6.91 10.71 13.71
C VAL A 159 -6.62 11.81 14.73
N ALA A 160 -5.36 12.00 15.14
CA ALA A 160 -4.98 13.03 16.11
C ALA A 160 -5.28 14.45 15.63
N SER A 161 -5.15 14.69 14.32
CA SER A 161 -5.50 15.98 13.70
C SER A 161 -7.01 16.21 13.54
N GLY A 162 -7.84 15.17 13.74
CA GLY A 162 -9.28 15.22 13.47
C GLY A 162 -9.66 15.14 11.99
N ALA A 163 -8.69 14.96 11.09
CA ALA A 163 -8.96 14.83 9.65
C ALA A 163 -9.81 13.61 9.30
N ILE A 164 -9.67 12.53 10.08
CA ILE A 164 -10.48 11.31 9.94
C ILE A 164 -10.90 10.78 11.32
N ARG A 165 -12.05 10.11 11.38
CA ARG A 165 -12.52 9.41 12.59
C ARG A 165 -11.65 8.18 12.92
N PRO A 166 -11.59 7.69 14.17
CA PRO A 166 -10.96 6.41 14.49
C PRO A 166 -11.59 5.23 13.75
N ARG A 167 -10.88 4.11 13.68
CA ARG A 167 -11.42 2.86 13.10
C ARG A 167 -12.63 2.35 13.89
N ALA A 168 -13.62 1.82 13.17
CA ALA A 168 -14.81 1.19 13.74
C ALA A 168 -14.51 -0.22 14.27
#